data_AF-A0A2V9BHJ2-F1
#
_entry.id   AF-A0A2V9BHJ2-F1
#
_cell.length_a   1.000
_cell.length_b   1.000
_cell.length_c   1.000
_cell.angle_alpha   90.00
_cell.angle_beta   90.00
_cell.angle_gamma   90.00
#
_symmetry.space_group_name_H-M   'P 1'
#
loop_
_entity.id
_entity.type
_entity.pdbx_description
1 polymer ?
#
loop_
_entity_poly.entity_id
_entity_poly.type
_entity_poly.pdbx_seq_one_letter_code
_entity_poly.pdbx_strand_id
1 'polypeptide(L)'
;MALSFVAVAEPAARPQYGGVLRVELRAASFTLNLRRWKAGSADYATNERLAALVFDRLVSLDNYGRFQPQLSTEWSHNSAAKRWQFTVRQGIKFSDGTPLTPADVVAALQPILPSGLQILATSSGVAIQSASPMNDLLEILASGPYFIYRSDGKGVLLGTGPFVLENTPASSQPAEKTSPDAGGAPAQHLRFRFNELCWSGRPYLDAVDVMLGVPPLRALLDLQLGKADVGELSEDTARRAQQSNLKIWASSPLTLYALKFAAPIKSQNDRALREVLSLSIDRNAMARVLLQKQAEPAPSFLPQWLSGYAFLFDMESNLERAKELRASLPATALG
;
A
#
# COMPACT_ATOMS: atom_id res chain seq x y z
N MET A 1 8.37 -10.48 1.65
CA MET A 1 9.25 -9.67 2.53
C MET A 1 8.41 -8.76 3.40
N ALA A 2 8.82 -8.60 4.67
CA ALA A 2 8.23 -7.68 5.63
C ALA A 2 8.75 -6.25 5.43
N LEU A 3 7.92 -5.25 5.69
CA LEU A 3 8.39 -3.88 5.86
C LEU A 3 8.82 -3.68 7.30
N SER A 4 10.02 -3.15 7.49
CA SER A 4 10.59 -2.90 8.81
C SER A 4 10.67 -1.40 9.07
N PHE A 5 9.99 -0.95 10.13
CA PHE A 5 10.05 0.41 10.65
C PHE A 5 10.79 0.42 11.98
N VAL A 6 11.43 1.53 12.29
CA VAL A 6 12.04 1.76 13.60
C VAL A 6 11.50 3.04 14.20
N ALA A 7 11.30 3.06 15.53
CA ALA A 7 11.09 4.31 16.25
C ALA A 7 11.91 4.40 17.54
N VAL A 8 12.09 5.65 17.95
CA VAL A 8 12.49 6.03 19.29
C VAL A 8 11.23 6.45 20.03
N ALA A 9 10.84 5.71 21.07
CA ALA A 9 9.74 6.12 21.93
C ALA A 9 10.11 5.85 23.39
N GLU A 10 10.22 6.91 24.20
CA GLU A 10 10.16 6.78 25.65
C GLU A 10 8.72 6.45 26.07
N PRO A 11 8.50 5.47 26.97
CA PRO A 11 7.17 5.14 27.43
C PRO A 11 6.62 6.29 28.31
N ALA A 12 5.82 7.18 27.72
CA ALA A 12 4.97 8.08 28.49
C ALA A 12 3.84 7.26 29.14
N ALA A 13 3.62 7.46 30.45
CA ALA A 13 2.61 6.71 31.22
C ALA A 13 1.16 6.93 30.74
N ARG A 14 0.90 7.97 29.93
CA ARG A 14 -0.36 8.26 29.23
C ARG A 14 -0.09 8.96 27.88
N PRO A 15 -0.92 8.73 26.85
CA PRO A 15 -0.85 9.51 25.61
C PRO A 15 -0.99 11.01 25.89
N GLN A 16 -0.13 11.82 25.29
CA GLN A 16 -0.18 13.28 25.42
C GLN A 16 -0.52 13.91 24.08
N TYR A 17 -1.32 14.97 24.13
CA TYR A 17 -1.61 15.79 22.96
C TYR A 17 -0.46 16.73 22.68
N GLY A 18 -0.18 16.93 21.39
CA GLY A 18 0.81 17.85 20.89
C GLY A 18 1.92 17.17 20.10
N GLY A 19 2.75 17.99 19.46
CA GLY A 19 4.01 17.57 18.87
C GLY A 19 3.90 17.15 17.41
N VAL A 20 5.08 16.93 16.82
CA VAL A 20 5.25 16.59 15.41
C VAL A 20 5.95 15.26 15.30
N LEU A 21 5.35 14.31 14.59
CA LEU A 21 6.00 13.04 14.26
C LEU A 21 6.81 13.21 12.98
N ARG A 22 8.13 12.99 13.05
CA ARG A 22 9.05 13.09 11.91
C ARG A 22 9.30 11.70 11.33
N VAL A 23 8.83 11.48 10.10
CA VAL A 23 8.86 10.19 9.41
C VAL A 23 9.75 10.28 8.18
N GLU A 24 10.68 9.34 8.02
CA GLU A 24 11.53 9.23 6.84
C GLU A 24 11.23 7.96 6.05
N LEU A 25 10.91 8.12 4.77
CA LEU A 25 10.52 7.03 3.87
C LEU A 25 11.45 6.97 2.67
N ARG A 26 11.68 5.75 2.16
CA ARG A 26 12.53 5.53 1.00
C ARG A 26 11.88 5.93 -0.32
N ALA A 27 10.55 6.00 -0.34
CA ALA A 27 9.77 6.26 -1.54
C ALA A 27 10.21 7.58 -2.17
N ALA A 28 10.43 7.60 -3.49
CA ALA A 28 11.00 8.77 -4.16
C ALA A 28 9.95 9.85 -4.47
N SER A 29 8.68 9.47 -4.55
CA SER A 29 7.61 10.39 -4.92
C SER A 29 6.31 10.08 -4.20
N PHE A 30 5.45 11.09 -4.12
CA PHE A 30 4.10 10.99 -3.61
C PHE A 30 3.13 11.85 -4.43
N THR A 31 1.89 11.37 -4.57
CA THR A 31 0.79 12.18 -5.11
C THR A 31 -0.54 11.83 -4.47
N LEU A 32 -1.28 12.87 -4.02
CA LEU A 32 -2.67 12.73 -3.58
C LEU A 32 -3.66 12.54 -4.75
N ASN A 33 -3.23 12.77 -5.99
CA ASN A 33 -4.11 12.60 -7.14
C ASN A 33 -4.29 11.11 -7.47
N LEU A 34 -5.38 10.54 -6.97
CA LEU A 34 -5.72 9.11 -7.10
C LEU A 34 -5.74 8.64 -8.56
N ARG A 35 -6.07 9.51 -9.52
CA ARG A 35 -6.09 9.17 -10.95
C ARG A 35 -4.71 8.91 -11.54
N ARG A 36 -3.64 9.37 -10.88
CA ARG A 36 -2.25 9.13 -11.29
C ARG A 36 -1.73 7.79 -10.74
N TRP A 37 -2.45 7.14 -9.84
CA TRP A 37 -1.99 5.90 -9.24
C TRP A 37 -2.08 4.76 -10.25
N LYS A 38 -1.03 3.94 -10.29
CA LYS A 38 -0.97 2.76 -11.14
C LYS A 38 -0.81 1.55 -10.25
N ALA A 39 -1.71 0.59 -10.35
CA ALA A 39 -1.60 -0.65 -9.61
C ALA A 39 -0.23 -1.31 -9.87
N GLY A 40 0.47 -1.70 -8.80
CA GLY A 40 1.80 -2.30 -8.87
C GLY A 40 2.96 -1.33 -9.11
N SER A 41 2.74 -0.01 -9.17
CA SER A 41 3.86 0.94 -9.17
C SER A 41 4.56 0.98 -7.80
N ALA A 42 5.86 1.30 -7.80
CA ALA A 42 6.65 1.36 -6.57
C ALA A 42 6.06 2.31 -5.52
N ASP A 43 5.47 3.42 -5.96
CA ASP A 43 4.92 4.46 -5.07
C ASP A 43 3.48 4.17 -4.61
N TYR A 44 2.81 3.14 -5.15
CA TYR A 44 1.39 2.90 -4.88
C TYR A 44 1.09 2.72 -3.39
N ALA A 45 1.86 1.86 -2.70
CA ALA A 45 1.65 1.58 -1.28
C ALA A 45 1.92 2.82 -0.40
N THR A 46 2.94 3.62 -0.75
CA THR A 46 3.24 4.87 -0.04
C THR A 46 2.13 5.89 -0.25
N ASN A 47 1.66 6.04 -1.49
CA ASN A 47 0.55 6.91 -1.81
C ASN A 47 -0.71 6.54 -1.02
N GLU A 48 -1.05 5.24 -0.95
CA GLU A 48 -2.19 4.77 -0.17
C GLU A 48 -2.06 5.10 1.33
N ARG A 49 -0.89 4.82 1.92
CA ARG A 49 -0.65 5.10 3.36
C ARG A 49 -0.74 6.58 3.70
N LEU A 50 -0.12 7.44 2.89
CA LEU A 50 -0.12 8.88 3.14
C LEU A 50 -1.46 9.52 2.78
N ALA A 51 -2.16 9.04 1.75
CA ALA A 51 -3.51 9.49 1.43
C ALA A 51 -4.52 9.13 2.53
N ALA A 52 -4.34 8.01 3.24
CA ALA A 52 -5.18 7.64 4.38
C ALA A 52 -5.10 8.63 5.56
N LEU A 53 -4.08 9.51 5.61
CA LEU A 53 -4.02 10.61 6.58
C LEU A 53 -4.99 11.74 6.23
N VAL A 54 -5.37 11.86 4.95
CA VAL A 54 -6.14 12.97 4.39
C VAL A 54 -7.56 12.55 4.02
N PHE A 55 -7.72 11.35 3.47
CA PHE A 55 -8.99 10.84 2.95
C PHE A 55 -9.47 9.61 3.72
N ASP A 56 -10.79 9.45 3.78
CA ASP A 56 -11.44 8.25 4.30
C ASP A 56 -12.16 7.48 3.17
N ARG A 57 -12.47 6.21 3.41
CA ARG A 57 -13.26 5.35 2.51
C ARG A 57 -14.64 5.07 3.10
N LEU A 58 -15.54 4.47 2.33
CA LEU A 58 -16.81 3.95 2.88
C LEU A 58 -16.57 2.83 3.89
N VAL A 59 -15.63 1.94 3.56
CA VAL A 59 -15.28 0.73 4.30
C VAL A 59 -13.76 0.69 4.45
N SER A 60 -13.28 0.15 5.55
CA SER A 60 -11.86 -0.06 5.83
C SER A 60 -11.61 -1.51 6.26
N LEU A 61 -10.34 -1.88 6.39
CA LEU A 61 -9.93 -3.15 6.98
C LEU A 61 -9.35 -2.90 8.38
N ASP A 62 -9.70 -3.74 9.34
CA ASP A 62 -9.00 -3.77 10.63
C ASP A 62 -7.66 -4.53 10.53
N ASN A 63 -6.93 -4.57 11.64
CA ASN A 63 -5.64 -5.27 11.74
C ASN A 63 -5.72 -6.79 11.53
N TYR A 64 -6.93 -7.35 11.45
CA TYR A 64 -7.19 -8.76 11.18
C TYR A 64 -7.75 -8.99 9.76
N GLY A 65 -7.77 -7.95 8.91
CA GLY A 65 -8.29 -8.04 7.55
C GLY A 65 -9.81 -8.15 7.48
N ARG A 66 -10.53 -7.75 8.53
CA ARG A 66 -12.00 -7.75 8.52
C ARG A 66 -12.53 -6.38 8.10
N PHE A 67 -13.57 -6.39 7.28
CA PHE A 67 -14.24 -5.16 6.84
C PHE A 67 -14.89 -4.43 8.01
N GLN A 68 -14.63 -3.13 8.12
CA GLN A 68 -15.18 -2.24 9.15
C GLN A 68 -15.80 -0.99 8.51
N PRO A 69 -16.91 -0.47 9.07
CA PRO A 69 -17.46 0.81 8.65
C PRO A 69 -16.48 1.96 8.91
N GLN A 70 -16.24 2.79 7.90
CA GLN A 70 -15.45 4.03 8.03
C GLN A 70 -16.37 5.25 7.83
N LEU A 71 -16.55 5.76 6.60
CA LEU A 71 -17.56 6.80 6.34
C LEU A 71 -18.99 6.25 6.29
N SER A 72 -19.14 4.94 6.08
CA SER A 72 -20.43 4.28 6.30
C SER A 72 -20.65 3.97 7.79
N THR A 73 -21.91 3.88 8.21
CA THR A 73 -22.29 3.31 9.51
C THR A 73 -22.60 1.82 9.40
N GLU A 74 -23.15 1.40 8.27
CA GLU A 74 -23.56 0.03 7.99
C GLU A 74 -23.71 -0.17 6.47
N TRP A 75 -23.78 -1.44 6.06
CA TRP A 75 -24.13 -1.83 4.71
C TRP A 75 -24.96 -3.11 4.70
N SER A 76 -25.75 -3.29 3.64
CA SER A 76 -26.51 -4.51 3.38
C SER A 76 -26.53 -4.81 1.89
N HIS A 77 -26.84 -6.06 1.53
CA HIS A 77 -27.03 -6.44 0.13
C HIS A 77 -28.20 -7.41 -0.03
N ASN A 78 -28.73 -7.50 -1.24
CA ASN A 78 -29.73 -8.52 -1.56
C ASN A 78 -29.11 -9.92 -1.62
N SER A 79 -29.92 -10.97 -1.57
CA SER A 79 -29.46 -12.38 -1.58
C SER A 79 -28.57 -12.74 -2.77
N ALA A 80 -28.69 -12.03 -3.90
CA ALA A 80 -27.87 -12.24 -5.09
C ALA A 80 -26.56 -11.42 -5.12
N ALA A 81 -26.28 -10.61 -4.10
CA ALA A 81 -25.14 -9.67 -4.02
C ALA A 81 -25.02 -8.71 -5.23
N LYS A 82 -26.14 -8.41 -5.89
CA LYS A 82 -26.25 -7.52 -7.07
C LYS A 82 -26.66 -6.09 -6.73
N ARG A 83 -27.20 -5.88 -5.53
CA ARG A 83 -27.59 -4.56 -5.02
C ARG A 83 -27.09 -4.43 -3.60
N TRP A 84 -26.25 -3.42 -3.38
CA TRP A 84 -25.69 -3.07 -2.08
C TRP A 84 -26.17 -1.68 -1.68
N GLN A 85 -26.47 -1.50 -0.41
CA GLN A 85 -26.85 -0.23 0.20
C GLN A 85 -25.86 0.08 1.32
N PHE A 86 -25.32 1.30 1.32
CA PHE A 86 -24.43 1.82 2.35
C PHE A 86 -25.07 3.04 2.98
N THR A 87 -25.22 3.06 4.30
CA THR A 87 -25.68 4.25 5.05
C THR A 87 -24.47 5.11 5.36
N VAL A 88 -24.48 6.39 4.97
CA VAL A 88 -23.35 7.32 5.15
C VAL A 88 -23.53 8.10 6.46
N ARG A 89 -22.43 8.23 7.22
CA ARG A 89 -22.40 9.00 8.47
C ARG A 89 -22.82 10.44 8.24
N GLN A 90 -23.65 10.95 9.15
CA GLN A 90 -24.14 12.33 9.13
C GLN A 90 -23.17 13.27 9.88
N GLY A 91 -23.16 14.54 9.50
CA GLY A 91 -22.39 15.59 10.20
C GLY A 91 -20.89 15.62 9.89
N ILE A 92 -20.40 14.73 9.02
CA ILE A 92 -19.00 14.77 8.56
C ILE A 92 -18.80 15.98 7.64
N LYS A 93 -17.65 16.64 7.77
CA LYS A 93 -17.24 17.76 6.94
C LYS A 93 -15.91 17.45 6.27
N PHE A 94 -15.74 17.95 5.06
CA PHE A 94 -14.44 18.07 4.42
C PHE A 94 -13.58 19.11 5.16
N SER A 95 -12.28 19.11 4.88
CA SER A 95 -11.29 20.01 5.49
C SER A 95 -11.56 21.51 5.27
N ASP A 96 -12.45 21.89 4.35
CA ASP A 96 -12.89 23.27 4.13
C ASP A 96 -14.18 23.65 4.87
N GLY A 97 -14.77 22.71 5.62
CA GLY A 97 -16.03 22.90 6.34
C GLY A 97 -17.28 22.52 5.55
N THR A 98 -17.16 22.20 4.26
CA THR A 98 -18.32 21.75 3.48
C THR A 98 -18.81 20.37 3.98
N PRO A 99 -20.13 20.15 4.08
CA PRO A 99 -20.65 18.87 4.55
C PRO A 99 -20.40 17.78 3.52
N LEU A 100 -20.05 16.58 3.99
CA LEU A 100 -20.03 15.36 3.19
C LEU A 100 -21.47 14.93 2.88
N THR A 101 -21.79 14.78 1.60
CA THR A 101 -23.10 14.28 1.14
C THR A 101 -22.98 12.95 0.38
N PRO A 102 -24.07 12.18 0.25
CA PRO A 102 -24.08 11.02 -0.64
C PRO A 102 -23.71 11.33 -2.10
N ALA A 103 -23.97 12.55 -2.57
CA ALA A 103 -23.60 12.97 -3.92
C ALA A 103 -22.07 13.10 -4.08
N ASP A 104 -21.35 13.51 -3.03
CA ASP A 104 -19.89 13.57 -3.04
C ASP A 104 -19.28 12.16 -3.12
N VAL A 105 -19.89 11.19 -2.42
CA VAL A 105 -19.49 9.77 -2.50
C VAL A 105 -19.66 9.24 -3.92
N VAL A 106 -20.80 9.51 -4.57
CA VAL A 106 -21.03 9.17 -5.98
C VAL A 106 -19.99 9.81 -6.88
N ALA A 107 -19.74 11.12 -6.72
CA ALA A 107 -18.80 11.87 -7.54
C ALA A 107 -17.36 11.35 -7.43
N ALA A 108 -16.94 10.93 -6.23
CA ALA A 108 -15.61 10.35 -6.00
C ALA A 108 -15.46 8.95 -6.60
N LEU A 109 -16.48 8.08 -6.44
CA LEU A 109 -16.36 6.67 -6.81
C LEU A 109 -16.77 6.36 -8.26
N GLN A 110 -17.78 7.03 -8.80
CA GLN A 110 -18.32 6.76 -10.14
C GLN A 110 -17.24 6.70 -11.24
N PRO A 111 -16.20 7.56 -11.27
CA PRO A 111 -15.18 7.53 -12.33
C PRO A 111 -14.21 6.34 -12.25
N ILE A 112 -14.13 5.66 -11.11
CA ILE A 112 -13.14 4.60 -10.82
C ILE A 112 -13.80 3.25 -10.52
N LEU A 113 -15.14 3.20 -10.46
CA LEU A 113 -15.86 1.95 -10.31
C LEU A 113 -15.63 1.05 -11.53
N PRO A 114 -15.49 -0.27 -11.34
CA PRO A 114 -15.39 -1.21 -12.44
C PRO A 114 -16.57 -1.09 -13.40
N SER A 115 -16.32 -1.36 -14.68
CA SER A 115 -17.36 -1.30 -15.70
C SER A 115 -18.54 -2.22 -15.37
N GLY A 116 -19.77 -1.71 -15.55
CA GLY A 116 -20.99 -2.45 -15.22
C GLY A 116 -21.49 -2.29 -13.78
N LEU A 117 -20.78 -1.53 -12.94
CA LEU A 117 -21.30 -1.06 -11.66
C LEU A 117 -21.91 0.34 -11.83
N GLN A 118 -23.06 0.55 -11.19
CA GLN A 118 -23.72 1.84 -11.10
C GLN A 118 -23.79 2.23 -9.63
N ILE A 119 -23.43 3.48 -9.30
CA ILE A 119 -23.59 4.03 -7.96
C ILE A 119 -24.58 5.20 -7.99
N LEU A 120 -25.50 5.20 -7.03
CA LEU A 120 -26.57 6.20 -6.93
C LEU A 120 -26.61 6.77 -5.52
N ALA A 121 -26.83 8.08 -5.42
CA ALA A 121 -27.11 8.74 -4.15
C ALA A 121 -28.54 8.41 -3.70
N THR A 122 -28.71 8.18 -2.41
CA THR A 122 -30.00 8.01 -1.73
C THR A 122 -30.12 9.07 -0.64
N SER A 123 -31.26 9.12 0.06
CA SER A 123 -31.47 10.12 1.12
C SER A 123 -30.48 10.00 2.29
N SER A 124 -30.03 8.80 2.62
CA SER A 124 -29.16 8.52 3.78
C SER A 124 -27.80 7.92 3.43
N GLY A 125 -27.49 7.71 2.15
CA GLY A 125 -26.23 7.10 1.73
C GLY A 125 -26.20 6.74 0.25
N VAL A 126 -25.54 5.65 -0.12
CA VAL A 126 -25.36 5.26 -1.53
C VAL A 126 -25.80 3.83 -1.81
N ALA A 127 -26.32 3.60 -3.01
CA ALA A 127 -26.66 2.28 -3.53
C ALA A 127 -25.73 1.92 -4.69
N ILE A 128 -25.16 0.72 -4.67
CA ILE A 128 -24.34 0.17 -5.76
C ILE A 128 -25.06 -1.02 -6.38
N GLN A 129 -25.19 -1.02 -7.70
CA GLN A 129 -25.93 -2.04 -8.46
C GLN A 129 -25.12 -2.59 -9.63
N SER A 130 -25.30 -3.87 -9.93
CA SER A 130 -24.71 -4.53 -11.09
C SER A 130 -25.61 -5.65 -11.64
N ALA A 131 -25.38 -6.02 -12.90
CA ALA A 131 -26.02 -7.17 -13.53
C ALA A 131 -25.49 -8.52 -13.00
N SER A 132 -24.26 -8.54 -12.48
CA SER A 132 -23.59 -9.73 -11.94
C SER A 132 -23.36 -9.61 -10.43
N PRO A 133 -23.27 -10.73 -9.68
CA PRO A 133 -22.96 -10.70 -8.25
C PRO A 133 -21.62 -10.00 -7.98
N MET A 134 -21.58 -9.14 -6.96
CA MET A 134 -20.40 -8.37 -6.55
C MET A 134 -19.87 -8.86 -5.20
N ASN A 135 -19.28 -10.06 -5.17
CA ASN A 135 -18.80 -10.66 -3.92
C ASN A 135 -17.61 -9.90 -3.32
N ASP A 136 -16.80 -9.27 -4.17
CA ASP A 136 -15.55 -8.60 -3.77
C ASP A 136 -15.75 -7.09 -3.57
N LEU A 137 -16.99 -6.60 -3.53
CA LEU A 137 -17.26 -5.15 -3.49
C LEU A 137 -16.66 -4.47 -2.26
N LEU A 138 -16.72 -5.13 -1.10
CA LEU A 138 -16.14 -4.57 0.13
C LEU A 138 -14.62 -4.48 0.05
N GLU A 139 -13.96 -5.45 -0.60
CA GLU A 139 -12.51 -5.42 -0.83
C GLU A 139 -12.13 -4.26 -1.75
N ILE A 140 -12.88 -4.10 -2.84
CA ILE A 140 -12.72 -2.98 -3.77
C ILE A 140 -12.86 -1.66 -3.01
N LEU A 141 -13.96 -1.45 -2.28
CA LEU A 141 -14.21 -0.20 -1.55
C LEU A 141 -13.24 0.07 -0.39
N ALA A 142 -12.62 -0.98 0.15
CA ALA A 142 -11.59 -0.88 1.18
C ALA A 142 -10.18 -0.67 0.61
N SER A 143 -10.00 -0.59 -0.70
CA SER A 143 -8.69 -0.38 -1.35
C SER A 143 -8.39 1.10 -1.60
N GLY A 144 -7.10 1.43 -1.71
CA GLY A 144 -6.61 2.82 -1.83
C GLY A 144 -7.27 3.72 -2.89
N PRO A 145 -7.62 3.29 -4.11
CA PRO A 145 -8.20 4.21 -5.08
C PRO A 145 -9.60 4.68 -4.71
N TYR A 146 -10.31 3.99 -3.80
CA TYR A 146 -11.71 4.26 -3.43
C TYR A 146 -11.85 5.24 -2.24
N PHE A 147 -10.84 6.06 -2.00
CA PHE A 147 -10.95 7.21 -1.09
C PHE A 147 -12.03 8.19 -1.55
N ILE A 148 -12.79 8.72 -0.59
CA ILE A 148 -13.78 9.77 -0.82
C ILE A 148 -13.10 11.12 -0.64
N TYR A 149 -13.20 11.95 -1.68
CA TYR A 149 -12.60 13.27 -1.71
C TYR A 149 -13.49 14.24 -2.50
N ARG A 150 -13.28 15.53 -2.27
CA ARG A 150 -13.90 16.62 -3.03
C ARG A 150 -12.82 17.48 -3.67
N SER A 151 -13.07 17.99 -4.88
CA SER A 151 -12.21 19.02 -5.48
C SER A 151 -12.80 20.40 -5.17
N ASP A 152 -11.95 21.34 -4.76
CA ASP A 152 -12.33 22.74 -4.54
C ASP A 152 -12.46 23.56 -5.84
N GLY A 153 -12.22 22.92 -7.00
CA GLY A 153 -12.22 23.56 -8.33
C GLY A 153 -10.91 24.26 -8.69
N LYS A 154 -9.98 24.45 -7.75
CA LYS A 154 -8.63 24.99 -7.96
C LYS A 154 -7.56 23.91 -8.03
N GLY A 155 -7.98 22.64 -7.93
CA GLY A 155 -7.10 21.47 -7.99
C GLY A 155 -6.67 20.94 -6.63
N VAL A 156 -7.16 21.53 -5.53
CA VAL A 156 -6.94 21.00 -4.18
C VAL A 156 -7.96 19.90 -3.91
N LEU A 157 -7.47 18.75 -3.46
CA LEU A 157 -8.29 17.63 -3.05
C LEU A 157 -8.54 17.72 -1.54
N LEU A 158 -9.80 17.90 -1.20
CA LEU A 158 -10.30 18.03 0.16
C LEU A 158 -10.75 16.67 0.67
N GLY A 159 -10.37 16.36 1.90
CA GLY A 159 -10.66 15.09 2.55
C GLY A 159 -11.35 15.24 3.89
N THR A 160 -11.77 14.11 4.46
CA THR A 160 -12.43 14.02 5.77
C THR A 160 -11.52 13.45 6.86
N GLY A 161 -10.29 13.08 6.50
CA GLY A 161 -9.33 12.41 7.37
C GLY A 161 -8.75 13.30 8.46
N PRO A 162 -7.92 12.73 9.35
CA PRO A 162 -7.39 13.41 10.53
C PRO A 162 -6.37 14.51 10.24
N PHE A 163 -5.80 14.58 9.04
CA PHE A 163 -4.83 15.59 8.67
C PHE A 163 -5.15 16.24 7.31
N VAL A 164 -4.58 17.43 7.09
CA VAL A 164 -4.59 18.16 5.81
C VAL A 164 -3.15 18.35 5.36
N LEU A 165 -2.87 18.11 4.08
CA LEU A 165 -1.57 18.38 3.51
C LEU A 165 -1.40 19.89 3.26
N GLU A 166 -0.42 20.52 3.90
CA GLU A 166 -0.17 21.98 3.77
C GLU A 166 0.66 22.32 2.54
N ASN A 167 1.69 21.53 2.26
CA ASN A 167 2.60 21.72 1.14
C ASN A 167 2.40 20.61 0.13
N THR A 168 1.51 20.80 -0.86
CA THR A 168 1.69 20.10 -2.13
C THR A 168 2.87 20.76 -2.83
N PRO A 169 4.03 20.08 -2.98
CA PRO A 169 5.13 20.66 -3.74
C PRO A 169 4.64 21.01 -5.14
N ALA A 170 4.98 22.20 -5.62
CA ALA A 170 4.62 22.73 -6.94
C ALA A 170 5.13 21.87 -8.11
N SER A 171 5.86 20.78 -7.86
CA SER A 171 6.29 19.81 -8.86
C SER A 171 5.26 18.68 -9.01
N SER A 172 4.06 19.02 -9.49
CA SER A 172 3.25 18.08 -10.28
C SER A 172 3.75 17.93 -11.72
N GLN A 173 4.90 18.52 -12.03
CA GLN A 173 5.69 18.23 -13.22
C GLN A 173 6.58 17.00 -12.96
N PRO A 174 6.64 16.03 -13.89
CA PRO A 174 7.62 14.96 -13.80
C PRO A 174 9.00 15.60 -13.78
N ALA A 175 9.86 15.19 -12.85
CA ALA A 175 11.29 15.29 -13.12
C ALA A 175 11.52 14.62 -14.48
N GLU A 176 11.95 15.40 -15.46
CA GLU A 176 12.50 14.85 -16.70
C GLU A 176 13.48 13.75 -16.31
N LYS A 177 13.31 12.58 -16.92
CA LYS A 177 14.19 11.43 -16.76
C LYS A 177 15.62 11.86 -17.10
N THR A 178 16.35 12.33 -16.11
CA THR A 178 17.79 12.39 -16.13
C THR A 178 18.29 10.98 -15.82
N SER A 179 19.36 10.60 -16.52
CA SER A 179 19.91 9.25 -16.63
C SER A 179 19.91 8.42 -15.34
N PRO A 180 19.90 7.07 -15.44
CA PRO A 180 19.92 6.15 -14.29
C PRO A 180 21.14 6.31 -13.35
N ASP A 181 22.15 7.07 -13.75
CA ASP A 181 23.47 7.11 -13.11
C ASP A 181 23.81 8.46 -12.45
N ALA A 182 22.86 9.38 -12.27
CA ALA A 182 23.09 10.65 -11.59
C ALA A 182 22.00 10.93 -10.54
N GLY A 183 22.36 10.80 -9.25
CA GLY A 183 21.71 11.43 -8.09
C GLY A 183 20.18 11.30 -8.01
N GLY A 184 19.69 10.42 -7.12
CA GLY A 184 18.26 10.23 -6.86
C GLY A 184 17.47 11.54 -6.69
N ALA A 185 16.19 11.49 -7.04
CA ALA A 185 15.28 12.63 -6.94
C ALA A 185 15.41 13.35 -5.58
N PRO A 186 15.40 14.69 -5.55
CA PRO A 186 15.61 15.44 -4.32
C PRO A 186 14.58 15.05 -3.26
N ALA A 187 15.03 14.96 -2.01
CA ALA A 187 14.15 14.62 -0.89
C ALA A 187 12.96 15.58 -0.83
N GLN A 188 11.75 15.01 -0.77
CA GLN A 188 10.51 15.77 -0.77
C GLN A 188 9.96 15.83 0.65
N HIS A 189 9.75 17.05 1.15
CA HIS A 189 9.15 17.27 2.46
C HIS A 189 7.64 17.50 2.34
N LEU A 190 6.87 16.67 3.03
CA LEU A 190 5.41 16.75 3.11
C LEU A 190 5.00 17.01 4.55
N ARG A 191 4.14 18.01 4.76
CA ARG A 191 3.63 18.36 6.08
C ARG A 191 2.13 18.14 6.16
N PHE A 192 1.73 17.21 7.03
CA PHE A 192 0.34 16.90 7.32
C PHE A 192 -0.03 17.54 8.65
N ARG A 193 -0.79 18.63 8.64
CA ARG A 193 -1.27 19.29 9.88
C ARG A 193 -2.60 18.69 10.30
N PHE A 194 -2.85 18.60 11.61
CA PHE A 194 -4.14 18.20 12.15
C PHE A 194 -5.32 18.93 11.48
N ASN A 195 -6.32 18.16 11.06
CA ASN A 195 -7.59 18.65 10.55
C ASN A 195 -8.53 18.95 11.73
N GLU A 196 -8.74 20.23 12.04
CA GLU A 196 -9.65 20.67 13.12
C GLU A 196 -11.10 20.22 12.92
N LEU A 197 -11.48 19.82 11.70
CA LEU A 197 -12.81 19.30 11.35
C LEU A 197 -12.86 17.77 11.34
N CYS A 198 -11.82 17.09 11.83
CA CYS A 198 -11.76 15.63 11.88
C CYS A 198 -12.94 15.04 12.66
N TRP A 199 -13.68 14.13 12.02
CA TRP A 199 -14.86 13.49 12.59
C TRP A 199 -14.53 12.31 13.51
N SER A 200 -13.36 11.68 13.35
CA SER A 200 -12.95 10.48 14.09
C SER A 200 -12.29 10.77 15.44
N GLY A 201 -12.34 12.04 15.87
CA GLY A 201 -11.71 12.53 17.10
C GLY A 201 -10.31 13.08 16.86
N ARG A 202 -9.86 13.96 17.78
CA ARG A 202 -8.55 14.61 17.66
C ARG A 202 -7.43 13.58 17.83
N PRO A 203 -6.53 13.38 16.84
CA PRO A 203 -5.32 12.60 17.02
C PRO A 203 -4.41 13.27 18.06
N TYR A 204 -3.52 12.50 18.67
CA TYR A 204 -2.59 13.04 19.66
C TYR A 204 -1.63 14.07 19.06
N LEU A 205 -1.17 13.85 17.82
CA LEU A 205 -0.20 14.68 17.13
C LEU A 205 -0.81 15.97 16.57
N ASP A 206 -0.06 17.06 16.60
CA ASP A 206 -0.42 18.30 15.90
C ASP A 206 -0.07 18.23 14.41
N ALA A 207 0.98 17.50 14.06
CA ALA A 207 1.39 17.28 12.68
C ALA A 207 2.21 15.99 12.48
N VAL A 208 2.30 15.57 11.22
CA VAL A 208 3.22 14.55 10.73
C VAL A 208 4.07 15.18 9.62
N ASP A 209 5.37 15.29 9.86
CA ASP A 209 6.34 15.75 8.86
C ASP A 209 6.98 14.51 8.21
N VAL A 210 6.79 14.35 6.90
CA VAL A 210 7.27 13.18 6.14
C VAL A 210 8.35 13.64 5.16
N MET A 211 9.55 13.06 5.28
CA MET A 211 10.63 13.20 4.32
C MET A 211 10.67 11.97 3.41
N LEU A 212 10.57 12.20 2.10
CA LEU A 212 10.65 11.17 1.08
C LEU A 212 12.05 11.13 0.44
N GLY A 213 12.37 10.02 -0.22
CA GLY A 213 13.63 9.82 -0.92
C GLY A 213 14.84 9.62 0.01
N VAL A 214 14.61 9.28 1.28
CA VAL A 214 15.69 9.12 2.26
C VAL A 214 16.29 7.71 2.14
N PRO A 215 17.59 7.56 1.87
CA PRO A 215 18.23 6.24 1.84
C PRO A 215 18.22 5.57 3.23
N PRO A 216 18.06 4.23 3.34
CA PRO A 216 17.92 3.54 4.64
C PRO A 216 19.06 3.80 5.63
N LEU A 217 20.31 3.87 5.15
CA LEU A 217 21.45 4.18 6.01
C LEU A 217 21.39 5.60 6.57
N ARG A 218 20.90 6.56 5.78
CA ARG A 218 20.70 7.94 6.23
C ARG A 218 19.61 8.01 7.28
N ALA A 219 18.48 7.32 7.05
CA ALA A 219 17.38 7.26 8.01
C ALA A 219 17.81 6.64 9.35
N LEU A 220 18.63 5.60 9.33
CA LEU A 220 19.20 5.02 10.56
C LEU A 220 20.05 6.03 11.35
N LEU A 221 20.89 6.80 10.67
CA LEU A 221 21.72 7.82 11.31
C LEU A 221 20.87 8.97 11.87
N ASP A 222 19.85 9.42 11.14
CA ASP A 222 18.96 10.49 11.58
C ASP A 222 18.08 10.04 12.77
N LEU A 223 17.68 8.77 12.83
CA LEU A 223 17.07 8.16 14.03
C LEU A 223 18.02 8.17 15.23
N GLN A 224 19.28 7.76 15.05
CA GLN A 224 20.29 7.76 16.13
C GLN A 224 20.60 9.17 16.65
N LEU A 225 20.55 10.17 15.77
CA LEU A 225 20.78 11.58 16.10
C LEU A 225 19.51 12.30 16.60
N GLY A 226 18.36 11.62 16.70
CA GLY A 226 17.10 12.21 17.11
C GLY A 226 16.52 13.24 16.12
N LYS A 227 16.93 13.18 14.86
CA LYS A 227 16.42 14.02 13.77
C LYS A 227 15.14 13.47 13.15
N ALA A 228 14.96 12.15 13.19
CA ALA A 228 13.75 11.44 12.80
C ALA A 228 13.19 10.66 14.01
N ASP A 229 11.87 10.47 14.03
CA ASP A 229 11.18 9.66 15.04
C ASP A 229 10.83 8.28 14.50
N VAL A 230 10.55 8.19 13.19
CA VAL A 230 10.28 6.94 12.47
C VAL A 230 11.07 6.89 11.17
N GLY A 231 11.71 5.77 10.87
CA GLY A 231 12.42 5.55 9.61
C GLY A 231 12.16 4.18 9.01
N GLU A 232 12.06 4.12 7.69
CA GLU A 232 12.03 2.86 6.94
C GLU A 232 13.44 2.27 6.80
N LEU A 233 13.60 1.00 7.17
CA LEU A 233 14.89 0.29 7.12
C LEU A 233 14.92 -0.80 6.04
N SER A 234 16.12 -1.08 5.56
CA SER A 234 16.46 -2.28 4.80
C SER A 234 16.83 -3.43 5.72
N GLU A 235 16.88 -4.66 5.20
CA GLU A 235 17.13 -5.86 5.99
C GLU A 235 18.51 -5.85 6.67
N ASP A 236 19.52 -5.31 5.99
CA ASP A 236 20.88 -5.17 6.49
C ASP A 236 21.01 -4.08 7.58
N THR A 237 20.27 -2.97 7.42
CA THR A 237 20.26 -1.87 8.40
C THR A 237 19.42 -2.20 9.63
N ALA A 238 18.38 -3.03 9.50
CA ALA A 238 17.58 -3.51 10.63
C ALA A 238 18.44 -4.18 11.70
N ARG A 239 19.42 -5.02 11.31
CA ARG A 239 20.33 -5.65 12.28
C ARG A 239 21.18 -4.62 13.05
N ARG A 240 21.68 -3.59 12.37
CA ARG A 240 22.45 -2.49 12.99
C ARG A 240 21.59 -1.66 13.93
N ALA A 241 20.33 -1.43 13.58
CA ALA A 241 19.38 -0.74 14.43
C ALA A 241 19.11 -1.52 15.74
N GLN A 242 18.98 -2.85 15.69
CA GLN A 242 18.84 -3.69 16.90
C GLN A 242 20.06 -3.56 17.81
N GLN A 243 21.28 -3.55 17.24
CA GLN A 243 22.51 -3.36 18.00
C GLN A 243 22.61 -1.98 18.66
N SER A 244 21.93 -0.98 18.08
CA SER A 244 21.84 0.38 18.61
C SER A 244 20.68 0.57 19.60
N ASN A 245 20.06 -0.52 20.05
CA ASN A 245 18.91 -0.55 20.97
C ASN A 245 17.68 0.24 20.47
N LEU A 246 17.52 0.39 19.16
CA LEU A 246 16.35 1.00 18.58
C LEU A 246 15.19 -0.01 18.47
N LYS A 247 13.96 0.45 18.67
CA LYS A 247 12.77 -0.41 18.61
C LYS A 247 12.38 -0.65 17.16
N ILE A 248 12.32 -1.92 16.76
CA ILE A 248 11.97 -2.32 15.40
C ILE A 248 10.58 -2.96 15.37
N TRP A 249 9.78 -2.56 14.40
CA TRP A 249 8.53 -3.20 14.01
C TRP A 249 8.65 -3.75 12.61
N ALA A 250 8.24 -5.00 12.41
CA ALA A 250 8.16 -5.60 11.09
C ALA A 250 6.70 -5.96 10.79
N SER A 251 6.25 -5.69 9.57
CA SER A 251 4.95 -6.14 9.08
C SER A 251 4.97 -7.64 8.77
N SER A 252 3.81 -8.27 8.64
CA SER A 252 3.73 -9.55 7.95
C SER A 252 4.20 -9.41 6.48
N PRO A 253 4.79 -10.44 5.87
CA PRO A 253 5.25 -10.37 4.48
C PRO A 253 4.07 -10.12 3.53
N LEU A 254 4.16 -9.06 2.72
CA LEU A 254 3.17 -8.70 1.70
C LEU A 254 3.77 -8.59 0.28
N THR A 255 5.09 -8.46 0.18
CA THR A 255 5.79 -8.39 -1.12
C THR A 255 6.21 -9.79 -1.59
N LEU A 256 5.72 -10.18 -2.77
CA LEU A 256 6.15 -11.38 -3.50
C LEU A 256 7.35 -11.07 -4.39
N TYR A 257 8.44 -11.81 -4.23
CA TYR A 257 9.54 -11.85 -5.17
C TYR A 257 9.37 -13.06 -6.09
N ALA A 258 9.26 -12.81 -7.40
CA ALA A 258 9.08 -13.85 -8.39
C ALA A 258 9.89 -13.57 -9.66
N LEU A 259 10.42 -14.63 -10.27
CA LEU A 259 10.96 -14.56 -11.62
C LEU A 259 9.80 -14.66 -12.62
N LYS A 260 9.55 -13.57 -13.35
CA LYS A 260 8.51 -13.52 -14.37
C LYS A 260 9.12 -13.75 -15.75
N PHE A 261 8.68 -14.79 -16.44
CA PHE A 261 8.97 -14.98 -17.85
C PHE A 261 8.06 -14.05 -18.68
N ALA A 262 8.66 -13.16 -19.45
CA ALA A 262 7.92 -12.17 -20.26
C ALA A 262 7.17 -12.83 -21.43
N ALA A 263 7.77 -13.84 -22.07
CA ALA A 263 7.16 -14.55 -23.17
C ALA A 263 6.12 -15.57 -22.68
N PRO A 264 5.02 -15.81 -23.42
CA PRO A 264 4.14 -16.95 -23.18
C PRO A 264 4.88 -18.26 -23.48
N ILE A 265 4.39 -19.38 -22.92
CA ILE A 265 4.86 -20.72 -23.27
C ILE A 265 4.37 -21.02 -24.70
N LYS A 266 5.29 -21.26 -25.64
CA LYS A 266 4.98 -21.58 -27.04
C LYS A 266 5.23 -23.05 -27.37
N SER A 267 6.09 -23.71 -26.61
CA SER A 267 6.48 -25.10 -26.85
C SER A 267 6.59 -25.90 -25.54
N GLN A 268 6.60 -27.23 -25.66
CA GLN A 268 6.91 -28.11 -24.53
C GLN A 268 8.33 -27.89 -23.99
N ASN A 269 9.27 -27.54 -24.87
CA ASN A 269 10.64 -27.22 -24.48
C ASN A 269 10.71 -25.95 -23.62
N ASP A 270 9.89 -24.93 -23.91
CA ASP A 270 9.81 -23.72 -23.09
C ASP A 270 9.33 -24.06 -21.67
N ARG A 271 8.34 -24.95 -21.56
CA ARG A 271 7.82 -25.43 -20.26
C ARG A 271 8.91 -26.15 -19.49
N ALA A 272 9.60 -27.08 -20.13
CA ALA A 272 10.69 -27.84 -19.51
C ALA A 272 11.86 -26.91 -19.11
N LEU A 273 12.20 -25.90 -19.89
CA LEU A 273 13.24 -24.93 -19.53
C LEU A 273 12.87 -24.12 -18.29
N ARG A 274 11.61 -23.70 -18.16
CA ARG A 274 11.12 -23.01 -16.95
C ARG A 274 11.14 -23.92 -15.73
N GLU A 275 10.85 -25.20 -15.91
CA GLU A 275 10.92 -26.22 -14.86
C GLU A 275 12.37 -26.43 -14.39
N VAL A 276 13.32 -26.58 -15.33
CA VAL A 276 14.77 -26.63 -15.03
C VAL A 276 15.20 -25.42 -14.21
N LEU A 277 14.80 -24.21 -14.60
CA LEU A 277 15.12 -22.98 -13.86
C LEU A 277 14.49 -22.98 -12.46
N SER A 278 13.24 -23.42 -12.33
CA SER A 278 12.54 -23.51 -11.04
C SER A 278 13.24 -24.46 -10.06
N LEU A 279 13.67 -25.64 -10.55
CA LEU A 279 14.37 -26.66 -9.76
C LEU A 279 15.79 -26.23 -9.35
N SER A 280 16.43 -25.39 -10.18
CA SER A 280 17.79 -24.90 -9.94
C SER A 280 17.88 -23.83 -8.84
N ILE A 281 16.74 -23.29 -8.39
CA ILE A 281 16.68 -22.19 -7.41
C ILE A 281 16.36 -22.73 -6.02
N ASP A 282 17.33 -22.64 -5.11
CA ASP A 282 17.11 -22.91 -3.69
C ASP A 282 16.49 -21.68 -3.00
N ARG A 283 15.15 -21.69 -2.94
CA ARG A 283 14.35 -20.63 -2.31
C ARG A 283 14.59 -20.54 -0.80
N ASN A 284 14.94 -21.64 -0.13
CA ASN A 284 15.28 -21.65 1.29
C ASN A 284 16.63 -20.98 1.56
N ALA A 285 17.61 -21.19 0.68
CA ALA A 285 18.89 -20.48 0.76
C ALA A 285 18.69 -18.99 0.51
N MET A 286 17.90 -18.59 -0.50
CA MET A 286 17.59 -17.18 -0.76
C MET A 286 16.94 -16.49 0.46
N ALA A 287 15.91 -17.11 1.04
CA ALA A 287 15.21 -16.57 2.20
C ALA A 287 16.14 -16.41 3.43
N ARG A 288 17.03 -17.38 3.67
CA ARG A 288 17.94 -17.37 4.83
C ARG A 288 19.15 -16.45 4.65
N VAL A 289 19.78 -16.49 3.48
CA VAL A 289 21.06 -15.83 3.23
C VAL A 289 20.85 -14.41 2.69
N LEU A 290 20.11 -14.27 1.58
CA LEU A 290 19.94 -12.97 0.93
C LEU A 290 19.00 -12.07 1.73
N LEU A 291 17.87 -12.62 2.19
CA LEU A 291 16.83 -11.86 2.90
C LEU A 291 16.95 -11.96 4.43
N GLN A 292 18.05 -12.54 4.93
CA GLN A 292 18.37 -12.63 6.36
C GLN A 292 17.23 -13.14 7.27
N LYS A 293 16.44 -14.12 6.77
CA LYS A 293 15.25 -14.67 7.46
C LYS A 293 14.08 -13.69 7.65
N GLN A 294 14.06 -12.56 6.94
CA GLN A 294 12.92 -11.61 6.90
C GLN A 294 11.94 -11.90 5.76
N ALA A 295 12.05 -13.07 5.16
CA ALA A 295 11.17 -13.56 4.10
C ALA A 295 10.97 -15.06 4.23
N GLU A 296 9.86 -15.52 3.68
CA GLU A 296 9.48 -16.92 3.61
C GLU A 296 9.48 -17.36 2.15
N PRO A 297 9.92 -18.60 1.84
CA PRO A 297 9.70 -19.18 0.52
C PRO A 297 8.20 -19.13 0.18
N ALA A 298 7.86 -18.67 -1.02
CA ALA A 298 6.47 -18.47 -1.44
C ALA A 298 5.94 -19.66 -2.27
N PRO A 299 5.15 -20.60 -1.70
CA PRO A 299 4.48 -21.68 -2.44
C PRO A 299 3.19 -21.23 -3.13
N SER A 300 2.89 -19.93 -3.09
CA SER A 300 1.65 -19.33 -3.61
C SER A 300 1.90 -17.91 -4.08
N PHE A 301 0.93 -17.34 -4.79
CA PHE A 301 0.93 -15.91 -5.12
C PHE A 301 0.55 -15.04 -3.92
N LEU A 302 -0.24 -15.58 -2.99
CA LEU A 302 -0.66 -14.89 -1.77
C LEU A 302 0.10 -15.45 -0.57
N PRO A 303 0.42 -14.64 0.45
CA PRO A 303 0.92 -15.14 1.72
C PRO A 303 -0.18 -15.90 2.49
N GLN A 304 0.22 -16.84 3.34
CA GLN A 304 -0.69 -17.75 4.06
C GLN A 304 -1.74 -17.05 4.93
N TRP A 305 -1.41 -15.86 5.43
CA TRP A 305 -2.29 -15.10 6.32
C TRP A 305 -3.38 -14.32 5.57
N LEU A 306 -3.37 -14.29 4.23
CA LEU A 306 -4.44 -13.69 3.43
C LEU A 306 -5.48 -14.73 3.00
N SER A 307 -6.75 -14.32 2.98
CA SER A 307 -7.84 -15.11 2.40
C SER A 307 -7.58 -15.42 0.93
N GLY A 308 -7.97 -16.62 0.49
CA GLY A 308 -7.71 -17.09 -0.87
C GLY A 308 -6.33 -17.72 -1.06
N TYR A 309 -5.54 -17.85 0.01
CA TYR A 309 -4.31 -18.63 -0.02
C TYR A 309 -4.56 -20.07 -0.48
N ALA A 310 -3.74 -20.52 -1.42
CA ALA A 310 -3.70 -21.90 -1.88
C ALA A 310 -2.25 -22.29 -2.18
N PHE A 311 -1.84 -23.53 -1.91
CA PHE A 311 -0.57 -24.04 -2.37
C PHE A 311 -0.64 -24.24 -3.90
N LEU A 312 0.16 -23.47 -4.64
CA LEU A 312 0.14 -23.45 -6.11
C LEU A 312 1.44 -23.97 -6.73
N PHE A 313 2.56 -23.84 -6.02
CA PHE A 313 3.88 -24.16 -6.55
C PHE A 313 4.57 -25.24 -5.71
N ASP A 314 5.25 -26.13 -6.41
CA ASP A 314 6.26 -26.97 -5.80
C ASP A 314 7.49 -26.10 -5.46
N MET A 315 8.05 -26.34 -4.28
CA MET A 315 9.12 -25.57 -3.68
C MET A 315 10.43 -26.36 -3.61
N GLU A 316 10.42 -27.62 -4.04
CA GLU A 316 11.61 -28.46 -4.04
C GLU A 316 12.66 -27.93 -5.03
N SER A 317 13.87 -27.72 -4.52
CA SER A 317 15.04 -27.51 -5.36
C SER A 317 15.74 -28.85 -5.54
N ASN A 318 15.99 -29.24 -6.80
CA ASN A 318 16.68 -30.47 -7.12
C ASN A 318 17.60 -30.25 -8.32
N LEU A 319 18.87 -29.95 -8.01
CA LEU A 319 19.89 -29.63 -9.01
C LEU A 319 20.17 -30.82 -9.94
N GLU A 320 20.18 -32.03 -9.42
CA GLU A 320 20.42 -33.23 -10.24
C GLU A 320 19.28 -33.44 -11.23
N ARG A 321 18.03 -33.33 -10.76
CA ARG A 321 16.86 -33.40 -11.63
C ARG A 321 16.84 -32.28 -12.68
N ALA A 322 17.26 -31.07 -12.30
CA ALA A 322 17.40 -29.95 -13.23
C ALA A 322 18.42 -30.26 -14.32
N LYS A 323 19.58 -30.84 -13.98
CA LYS A 323 20.61 -31.25 -14.96
C LYS A 323 20.11 -32.36 -15.89
N GLU A 324 19.39 -33.35 -15.38
CA GLU A 324 18.80 -34.42 -16.18
C GLU A 324 17.78 -33.88 -17.19
N LEU A 325 16.82 -33.08 -16.72
CA LEU A 325 15.82 -32.43 -17.57
C LEU A 325 16.49 -31.55 -18.62
N ARG A 326 17.53 -30.82 -18.22
CA ARG A 326 18.31 -29.97 -19.12
C ARG A 326 19.00 -30.76 -20.23
N ALA A 327 19.61 -31.90 -19.91
CA ALA A 327 20.29 -32.77 -20.86
C ALA A 327 19.33 -33.40 -21.88
N SER A 328 18.07 -33.59 -21.51
CA SER A 328 17.02 -34.13 -22.39
C SER A 328 16.50 -33.12 -23.43
N LEU A 329 16.83 -31.83 -23.29
CA LEU A 329 16.35 -30.78 -24.19
C LEU A 329 17.27 -30.59 -25.40
N PRO A 330 16.71 -30.39 -26.61
CA PRO A 330 17.51 -30.17 -27.81
C PRO A 330 18.27 -28.83 -27.74
N ALA A 331 19.46 -28.77 -28.36
CA ALA A 331 20.31 -27.57 -28.37
C ALA A 331 19.63 -26.34 -29.01
N THR A 332 18.64 -26.53 -29.86
CA THR A 332 17.83 -25.47 -30.49
C THR A 332 16.81 -24.82 -29.55
N ALA A 333 16.53 -25.41 -28.38
CA ALA A 333 15.62 -24.85 -27.37
C ALA A 333 16.28 -23.77 -26.47
N LEU A 334 17.47 -23.32 -26.83
CA LEU A 334 18.30 -22.40 -26.05
C LEU A 334 18.38 -20.97 -26.59
N GLY A 335 17.82 -20.73 -27.78
CA GLY A 335 17.81 -19.45 -28.46
C GLY A 335 16.57 -18.64 -28.15
#